data_AF-A0A645A9E9-F1
#
_entry.id   AF-A0A645A9E9-F1
#
_cell.length_a   1.000
_cell.length_b   1.000
_cell.length_c   1.000
_cell.angle_alpha   90.00
_cell.angle_beta   90.00
_cell.angle_gamma   90.00
#
_symmetry.space_group_name_H-M   'P 1'
#
loop_
_entity.id
_entity.type
_entity.pdbx_description
1 polymer ?
#
loop_
_entity_poly.entity_id
_entity_poly.type
_entity_poly.pdbx_seq_one_letter_code
_entity_poly.pdbx_strand_id
1 'polypeptide(L)'
;MQYNIRLRNDDMSWSEFSALLKGIMPETPLGQIVSIRSEDNKDMLKNFTKEQHKIRNDWRNRNNPIRDMSEEEKAEEIRKVQEIFAKAFG
;
A
#
# COMPACT_ATOMS: atom_id res chain seq x y z
N MET A 1 2.98 -9.96 -4.81
CA MET A 1 1.64 -10.45 -5.18
C MET A 1 0.99 -9.40 -6.05
N GLN A 2 0.94 -9.66 -7.35
CA GLN A 2 0.30 -8.79 -8.33
C GLN A 2 -1.07 -9.41 -8.61
N TYR A 3 -2.15 -8.71 -8.25
CA TYR A 3 -3.49 -9.13 -8.62
C TYR A 3 -3.68 -8.75 -10.09
N ASN A 4 -3.30 -9.68 -10.97
CA ASN A 4 -3.28 -9.51 -12.43
C ASN A 4 -4.71 -9.46 -12.99
N ILE A 5 -5.38 -8.33 -12.86
CA ILE A 5 -6.54 -8.00 -13.70
C ILE A 5 -6.11 -6.86 -14.61
N ARG A 6 -5.71 -7.19 -15.83
CA ARG A 6 -5.52 -6.22 -16.91
C ARG A 6 -6.63 -6.47 -17.93
N LEU A 7 -7.67 -5.66 -17.88
CA LEU A 7 -8.67 -5.62 -18.94
C LEU A 7 -8.07 -4.79 -20.08
N ARG A 8 -7.73 -5.44 -21.19
CA ARG A 8 -7.19 -4.81 -22.41
C ARG A 8 -8.03 -5.10 -23.65
N ASN A 9 -9.20 -5.71 -23.49
CA ASN A 9 -10.12 -5.98 -24.58
C ASN A 9 -11.33 -5.07 -24.44
N ASP A 10 -11.61 -4.36 -25.53
CA ASP A 10 -12.74 -3.42 -25.63
C ASP A 10 -14.02 -4.15 -26.08
N ASP A 11 -13.90 -5.35 -26.67
CA ASP A 11 -14.99 -6.26 -27.02
C ASP A 11 -15.26 -7.25 -25.88
N MET A 12 -16.05 -6.85 -24.89
CA MET A 12 -16.61 -7.78 -23.90
C MET A 12 -18.07 -7.45 -23.61
N SER A 13 -18.86 -8.49 -23.33
CA SER A 13 -20.25 -8.31 -22.94
C SER A 13 -20.37 -7.66 -21.56
N TRP A 14 -21.44 -6.89 -21.33
CA TRP A 14 -21.72 -6.32 -20.01
C TRP A 14 -21.75 -7.37 -18.88
N SER A 15 -22.20 -8.59 -19.20
CA SER A 15 -22.20 -9.73 -18.28
C SER A 15 -20.81 -10.20 -17.88
N GLU A 16 -19.87 -10.27 -18.83
CA GLU A 16 -18.48 -10.65 -18.56
C GLU A 16 -17.77 -9.57 -17.75
N PHE A 17 -17.98 -8.30 -18.11
CA PHE A 17 -17.47 -7.17 -17.33
C PHE A 17 -17.98 -7.21 -15.89
N SER A 18 -19.29 -7.39 -15.71
CA SER A 18 -19.93 -7.47 -14.39
C SER A 18 -19.41 -8.66 -13.58
N ALA A 19 -19.14 -9.80 -14.22
CA ALA A 19 -18.57 -10.97 -13.56
C ALA A 19 -17.14 -10.73 -13.08
N LEU A 20 -16.32 -10.03 -13.87
CA LEU A 20 -14.94 -9.68 -13.50
C LEU A 20 -14.90 -8.60 -12.41
N LEU A 21 -15.78 -7.61 -12.50
CA LEU A 21 -15.91 -6.54 -11.50
C LEU A 21 -16.23 -7.12 -10.11
N LYS A 22 -17.11 -8.12 -10.04
CA LYS A 22 -17.45 -8.80 -8.78
C LYS A 22 -16.23 -9.33 -8.03
N GLY A 23 -15.15 -9.68 -8.73
CA GLY A 23 -13.92 -10.21 -8.12
C GLY A 23 -13.05 -9.16 -7.40
N ILE A 24 -13.27 -7.87 -7.65
CA ILE A 24 -12.50 -6.77 -7.03
C ILE A 24 -13.32 -5.93 -6.04
N MET A 25 -14.58 -6.32 -5.81
CA MET A 25 -15.47 -5.57 -4.94
C MET A 25 -14.95 -5.54 -3.49
N PRO A 26 -15.26 -4.49 -2.71
CA PRO A 26 -14.76 -4.33 -1.33
C PRO A 26 -15.06 -5.51 -0.40
N GLU A 27 -16.20 -6.18 -0.60
CA GLU A 27 -16.64 -7.34 0.17
C GLU A 27 -15.89 -8.64 -0.17
N THR A 28 -15.10 -8.66 -1.25
CA THR A 28 -14.29 -9.82 -1.59
C THR A 28 -13.05 -9.91 -0.70
N PRO A 29 -12.47 -11.12 -0.53
CA PRO A 29 -11.18 -11.26 0.17
C PRO A 29 -10.08 -10.39 -0.44
N LEU A 30 -10.09 -10.20 -1.77
CA LEU A 30 -9.17 -9.31 -2.46
C LEU A 30 -9.42 -7.84 -2.09
N GLY A 31 -10.67 -7.39 -2.18
CA GLY A 31 -11.10 -6.04 -1.81
C GLY A 31 -10.68 -5.70 -0.38
N GLN A 32 -10.94 -6.60 0.57
CA GLN A 32 -10.52 -6.44 1.96
C GLN A 32 -9.00 -6.24 2.11
N ILE A 33 -8.18 -7.04 1.42
CA ILE A 33 -6.72 -6.90 1.45
C ILE A 33 -6.28 -5.57 0.84
N VAL A 34 -6.90 -5.14 -0.26
CA VAL A 34 -6.60 -3.84 -0.88
C VAL A 34 -6.96 -2.71 0.09
N SER A 35 -8.16 -2.73 0.68
CA SER A 35 -8.60 -1.74 1.67
C SER A 35 -7.65 -1.63 2.85
N ILE A 36 -7.19 -2.75 3.42
CA ILE A 36 -6.20 -2.77 4.51
C ILE A 36 -4.89 -2.09 4.09
N ARG A 37 -4.42 -2.35 2.87
CA ARG A 37 -3.13 -1.82 2.38
C ARG A 37 -3.19 -0.33 2.05
N SER A 38 -4.31 0.14 1.50
CA SER A 38 -4.52 1.52 1.09
C SER A 38 -5.01 2.44 2.21
N GLU A 39 -5.30 1.92 3.41
CA GLU A 39 -5.83 2.74 4.50
C GLU A 39 -4.78 3.69 5.09
N ASP A 40 -5.19 4.96 5.17
CA ASP A 40 -4.39 6.10 5.66
C ASP A 40 -5.13 6.95 6.70
N ASN A 41 -6.44 6.75 6.89
CA ASN A 41 -7.20 7.43 7.92
C ASN A 41 -6.76 6.95 9.32
N LYS A 42 -6.21 7.89 10.11
CA LYS A 42 -5.67 7.60 11.45
C LYS A 42 -6.72 7.00 12.40
N ASP A 43 -7.97 7.41 12.32
CA ASP A 43 -9.02 6.91 13.21
C ASP A 43 -9.45 5.49 12.84
N MET A 44 -9.44 5.17 11.54
CA MET A 44 -9.66 3.80 11.06
C MET A 44 -8.51 2.88 11.48
N LEU A 45 -7.26 3.35 11.33
CA LEU A 45 -6.07 2.58 11.67
C LEU A 45 -5.99 2.23 13.17
N LYS A 46 -6.54 3.04 14.07
CA LYS A 46 -6.59 2.73 15.51
C LYS A 46 -7.43 1.49 15.81
N ASN A 47 -8.41 1.21 14.96
CA ASN A 47 -9.35 0.10 15.13
C ASN A 47 -8.88 -1.18 14.42
N PHE A 48 -7.72 -1.17 13.77
CA PHE A 48 -7.20 -2.35 13.09
C PHE A 48 -6.81 -3.43 14.10
N THR A 49 -7.10 -4.67 13.74
CA THR A 49 -6.59 -5.86 14.43
C THR A 49 -5.08 -5.99 14.22
N LYS A 50 -4.43 -6.82 15.05
CA LYS A 50 -3.00 -7.12 14.93
C LYS A 50 -2.66 -7.70 13.56
N GLU A 51 -3.54 -8.55 13.03
CA GLU A 51 -3.40 -9.20 11.73
C GLU A 51 -3.51 -8.19 10.59
N GLN A 52 -4.46 -7.25 10.66
CA GLN A 52 -4.59 -6.17 9.67
C GLN A 52 -3.36 -5.25 9.67
N HIS A 53 -2.86 -4.88 10.85
CA HIS A 53 -1.59 -4.15 10.95
C HIS A 53 -0.42 -4.92 10.34
N LYS A 54 -0.32 -6.23 10.57
CA LYS A 54 0.71 -7.08 9.97
C LYS A 54 0.63 -7.06 8.45
N ILE A 55 -0.55 -7.30 7.87
CA ILE A 55 -0.76 -7.27 6.40
C ILE A 55 -0.30 -5.94 5.81
N ARG A 56 -0.68 -4.82 6.43
CA ARG A 56 -0.33 -3.48 5.97
C ARG A 56 1.16 -3.20 6.09
N ASN A 57 1.76 -3.51 7.24
CA ASN A 57 3.18 -3.26 7.50
C ASN A 57 4.08 -4.11 6.61
N ASP A 58 3.76 -5.39 6.43
CA ASP A 58 4.46 -6.28 5.52
C ASP A 58 4.43 -5.75 4.08
N TRP A 59 3.29 -5.22 3.64
CA TRP A 59 3.16 -4.60 2.32
C TRP A 59 4.00 -3.32 2.22
N ARG A 60 3.94 -2.41 3.19
CA ARG A 60 4.73 -1.17 3.17
C ARG A 60 6.23 -1.42 3.21
N ASN A 61 6.68 -2.39 4.01
CA ASN A 61 8.09 -2.76 4.09
C ASN A 61 8.61 -3.30 2.75
N ARG A 62 7.79 -4.08 2.03
CA ARG A 62 8.15 -4.60 0.70
C ARG A 62 8.17 -3.51 -0.38
N ASN A 63 7.28 -2.53 -0.29
CA ASN A 63 7.17 -1.42 -1.24
C ASN A 63 7.82 -0.14 -0.69
N ASN A 64 8.78 -0.27 0.22
CA ASN A 64 9.44 0.86 0.83
C ASN A 64 10.36 1.51 -0.22
N PRO A 65 10.14 2.78 -0.61
CA PRO A 65 10.94 3.45 -1.62
C PRO A 65 12.43 3.53 -1.25
N ILE A 66 12.77 3.48 0.03
CA ILE A 66 14.16 3.46 0.52
C ILE A 66 14.96 2.27 -0.03
N ARG A 67 14.29 1.16 -0.38
CA ARG A 67 14.95 -0.02 -0.94
C ARG A 67 15.56 0.25 -2.32
N ASP A 68 14.97 1.17 -3.08
CA ASP A 68 15.36 1.46 -4.46
C ASP A 68 16.26 2.72 -4.56
N MET A 69 16.52 3.39 -3.44
CA MET A 69 17.40 4.56 -3.37
C MET A 69 18.88 4.18 -3.48
N SER A 70 19.68 5.06 -4.08
CA SER A 70 21.14 4.93 -4.09
C SER A 70 21.73 5.16 -2.70
N GLU A 71 22.99 4.75 -2.50
CA GLU A 71 23.68 4.97 -1.22
C GLU A 71 23.88 6.48 -0.93
N GLU A 72 24.12 7.30 -1.97
CA GLU A 72 24.21 8.75 -1.85
C GLU A 72 22.88 9.38 -1.42
N GLU A 73 21.76 8.93 -2.01
CA GLU A 73 20.43 9.42 -1.66
C GLU A 73 20.06 9.05 -0.21
N LYS A 74 20.41 7.83 0.23
CA LYS A 74 20.22 7.40 1.62
C LYS A 74 21.04 8.25 2.59
N ALA A 75 22.31 8.52 2.27
CA ALA A 75 23.18 9.32 3.12
C ALA A 75 22.65 10.76 3.28
N GLU A 76 22.14 11.35 2.19
CA GLU A 76 21.56 12.68 2.21
C GLU A 76 20.27 12.73 3.05
N GLU A 77 19.39 11.72 2.95
CA GLU A 77 18.21 11.63 3.82
C GLU A 77 18.57 11.46 5.29
N ILE A 78 19.58 10.64 5.61
CA ILE A 78 20.08 10.49 6.99
C ILE A 78 20.58 11.83 7.53
N ARG A 79 21.31 12.60 6.73
CA ARG A 79 21.81 13.92 7.11
C ARG A 79 20.67 14.89 7.43
N LYS A 80 19.64 14.94 6.57
CA LYS A 80 18.42 15.75 6.83
C LYS A 80 17.75 15.36 8.13
N VAL A 81 17.60 14.06 8.39
CA VAL A 81 17.03 13.55 9.64
C VAL A 81 17.87 14.00 10.83
N GLN A 82 19.20 13.85 10.78
CA GLN A 82 20.09 14.30 11.86
C GLN A 82 19.95 15.80 12.16
N GLU A 83 19.86 16.65 11.12
CA GLU A 83 19.64 18.09 11.28
C GLU A 83 18.29 18.41 11.93
N ILE A 84 17.22 17.69 11.56
CA ILE A 84 15.90 17.84 12.18
C ILE A 84 15.96 17.48 13.68
N PHE A 85 16.58 16.35 14.03
CA PHE A 85 16.73 15.94 15.43
C PHE A 85 17.56 16.93 16.24
N ALA A 86 18.67 17.41 15.68
CA ALA A 86 19.51 18.42 16.33
C ALA A 86 18.73 19.72 16.60
N LYS A 87 17.85 20.15 15.69
CA LYS A 87 17.01 21.34 15.88
C LYS A 87 15.85 21.13 16.86
N ALA A 88 15.33 19.90 16.95
CA ALA A 88 14.18 19.60 17.80
C ALA A 88 14.58 19.35 19.26
N PHE A 89 15.80 18.86 19.51
CA PHE A 89 16.25 18.39 20.83
C PHE A 89 17.61 18.95 21.29
N GLY A 90 18.27 19.78 20.48
CA GLY A 90 19.47 20.54 20.85
C GLY A 90 19.13 21.97 21.25
#